data_AF-A0A821W9Q8-F1
#
_entry.id   AF-A0A821W9Q8-F1
#
_cell.length_a   1.000
_cell.length_b   1.000
_cell.length_c   1.000
_cell.angle_alpha   90.00
_cell.angle_beta   90.00
_cell.angle_gamma   90.00
#
_symmetry.space_group_name_H-M   'P 1'
#
loop_
_entity.id
_entity.type
_entity.pdbx_description
1 polymer ?
#
loop_
_entity_poly.entity_id
_entity_poly.type
_entity_poly.pdbx_seq_one_letter_code
_entity_poly.pdbx_strand_id
1 'polypeptide(L)'
;WVSISKHKNESLSSLNTVQVSYRYDGIRLANHFQYIKVESATKCFEECQKNKECEAITFRPVNNDGCHLYRKGEYVAGLDSEWVSISNNIIHI
;
A
#
# COMPACT_ATOMS: atom_id res chain seq x y z
N TRP A 1 -21.06 6.84 8.05
CA TRP A 1 -20.26 7.47 6.99
C TRP A 1 -18.80 7.15 7.28
N VAL A 2 -18.20 6.21 6.55
CA VAL A 2 -16.76 5.92 6.66
C VAL A 2 -16.06 6.87 5.69
N SER A 3 -15.22 7.77 6.21
CA SER A 3 -14.46 8.70 5.37
C SER A 3 -13.18 8.02 4.90
N ILE A 4 -12.98 7.94 3.59
CA ILE A 4 -11.72 7.48 2.99
C ILE A 4 -10.83 8.70 2.81
N SER A 5 -9.62 8.66 3.36
CA SER A 5 -8.61 9.70 3.12
C SER A 5 -7.63 9.20 2.07
N LYS A 6 -7.50 9.94 0.96
CA LYS A 6 -6.52 9.68 -0.10
C LYS A 6 -5.45 10.76 -0.09
N HIS A 7 -4.19 10.36 0.01
CA HIS A 7 -3.04 11.27 -0.02
C HIS A 7 -2.10 10.91 -1.17
N LYS A 8 -1.63 11.91 -1.92
CA LYS A 8 -0.62 11.75 -2.98
C LYS A 8 0.75 12.07 -2.36
N ASN A 9 1.70 11.16 -2.49
CA ASN A 9 3.08 11.34 -2.07
C ASN A 9 3.98 11.33 -3.31
N GLU A 10 4.82 12.34 -3.45
CA GLU A 10 5.78 12.46 -4.56
C GLU A 10 7.20 12.42 -4.00
N SER A 11 8.02 11.51 -4.52
CA SER A 11 9.44 11.38 -4.15
C SER A 11 10.30 11.38 -5.40
N LEU A 12 11.45 12.07 -5.34
CA LEU A 12 12.42 12.04 -6.43
C LEU A 12 13.29 10.78 -6.32
N SER A 13 13.39 10.00 -7.40
CA SER A 13 14.37 8.91 -7.50
C SER A 13 15.71 9.42 -8.03
N SER A 14 16.79 8.66 -7.80
CA SER A 14 18.16 8.98 -8.24
C SER A 14 18.33 9.10 -9.77
N LEU A 15 17.30 8.77 -10.54
CA LEU A 15 17.23 8.87 -12.01
C LEU A 15 16.43 10.09 -12.48
N ASN A 16 16.22 11.11 -11.64
CA ASN A 16 15.36 12.28 -11.92
C ASN A 16 13.91 11.92 -12.34
N THR A 17 13.45 10.73 -11.95
CA THR A 17 12.06 10.30 -12.19
C THR A 17 11.25 10.54 -10.91
N VAL A 18 10.11 11.22 -11.03
CA VAL A 18 9.16 11.40 -9.92
C VAL A 18 8.44 10.07 -9.68
N GLN A 19 8.63 9.47 -8.52
CA GLN A 19 7.81 8.37 -8.04
C GLN A 19 6.59 8.94 -7.32
N VAL A 20 5.40 8.61 -7.83
CA VAL A 20 4.14 8.96 -7.21
C VAL A 20 3.59 7.72 -6.51
N SER A 21 3.20 7.88 -5.25
CA SER A 21 2.43 6.86 -4.52
C SER A 21 1.17 7.47 -3.93
N TYR A 22 0.17 6.63 -3.73
CA TYR A 22 -1.12 7.01 -3.19
C TYR A 22 -1.36 6.21 -1.91
N ARG A 23 -1.63 6.93 -0.82
CA ARG A 23 -2.03 6.35 0.46
C ARG A 23 -3.54 6.42 0.61
N TYR A 24 -4.14 5.33 1.06
CA TYR A 24 -5.55 5.17 1.33
C TYR A 24 -5.72 4.68 2.76
N ASP A 25 -6.22 5.53 3.65
CA ASP A 25 -6.59 5.13 5.00
C ASP A 25 -8.02 4.56 4.99
N GLY A 26 -8.21 3.41 5.62
CA GLY A 26 -9.48 2.70 5.68
C GLY A 26 -9.76 1.77 4.50
N ILE A 27 -8.73 1.39 3.74
CA ILE A 27 -8.82 0.46 2.62
C ILE A 27 -7.94 -0.76 2.88
N ARG A 28 -8.53 -1.93 2.73
CA ARG A 28 -7.85 -3.22 2.73
C ARG A 28 -7.91 -3.84 1.34
N LEU A 29 -6.77 -4.34 0.88
CA LEU A 29 -6.70 -5.14 -0.33
C LEU A 29 -6.82 -6.63 0.02
N ALA A 30 -7.31 -7.42 -0.93
CA ALA A 30 -7.33 -8.88 -0.86
C ALA A 30 -6.45 -9.50 -1.95
N ASN A 31 -6.12 -10.79 -1.82
CA ASN A 31 -5.24 -11.56 -2.70
C ASN A 31 -3.76 -11.11 -2.68
N HIS A 32 -3.17 -11.01 -1.49
CA HIS A 32 -1.73 -10.76 -1.38
C HIS A 32 -0.95 -11.98 -1.84
N PHE A 33 0.20 -11.75 -2.46
CA PHE A 33 1.11 -12.84 -2.86
C PHE A 33 2.22 -13.07 -1.83
N GLN A 34 2.45 -12.09 -0.96
CA GLN A 34 3.51 -12.16 0.06
C GLN A 34 3.11 -11.41 1.32
N TYR A 35 3.48 -11.99 2.46
CA TYR A 35 3.41 -11.38 3.78
C TYR A 35 4.82 -11.12 4.31
N ILE A 36 5.04 -9.94 4.88
CA ILE A 36 6.29 -9.59 5.57
C ILE A 36 5.99 -8.92 6.91
N LYS A 37 6.81 -9.22 7.92
CA LYS A 37 6.69 -8.60 9.24
C LYS A 37 7.53 -7.32 9.28
N VAL A 38 6.84 -6.19 9.40
CA VAL A 38 7.45 -4.85 9.51
C VAL A 38 6.64 -4.01 10.50
N GLU A 39 7.22 -2.93 11.00
CA GLU A 39 6.62 -2.10 12.07
C GLU A 39 5.80 -0.91 11.56
N SER A 40 5.80 -0.63 10.26
CA SER A 40 5.09 0.51 9.71
C SER A 40 4.69 0.33 8.24
N ALA A 41 3.67 1.08 7.81
CA ALA A 41 3.25 1.14 6.41
C ALA A 41 4.34 1.71 5.48
N THR A 42 5.19 2.62 5.99
CA THR A 42 6.32 3.17 5.22
C THR A 42 7.36 2.10 4.94
N LYS A 43 7.81 1.35 5.97
CA LYS A 43 8.74 0.22 5.77
C LYS A 43 8.14 -0.86 4.89
N CYS A 44 6.85 -1.14 5.07
CA CYS A 44 6.10 -2.05 4.21
C CYS A 44 6.19 -1.66 2.72
N PHE A 45 6.01 -0.36 2.42
CA PHE A 45 6.11 0.14 1.06
C PHE A 45 7.55 0.17 0.54
N GLU A 46 8.55 0.47 1.38
CA GLU A 46 9.97 0.35 1.01
C GLU A 46 10.35 -1.08 0.59
N GLU A 47 9.87 -2.09 1.32
CA GLU A 47 10.06 -3.50 0.94
C GLU A 47 9.33 -3.86 -0.35
N CYS A 48 8.14 -3.30 -0.57
CA CYS A 48 7.44 -3.41 -1.86
C CYS A 48 8.28 -2.83 -3.01
N GLN A 49 8.90 -1.66 -2.84
CA GLN A 49 9.73 -1.04 -3.89
C GLN A 49 10.97 -1.87 -4.26
N LYS A 50 11.45 -2.73 -3.35
CA LYS A 50 12.54 -3.68 -3.64
C LYS A 50 12.07 -4.88 -4.47
N ASN A 51 10.78 -5.18 -4.46
CA ASN A 51 10.17 -6.27 -5.20
C ASN A 51 9.49 -5.76 -6.49
N LYS A 52 10.04 -6.11 -7.65
CA LYS A 52 9.52 -5.67 -8.96
C LYS A 52 8.10 -6.14 -9.27
N GLU A 53 7.61 -7.18 -8.60
CA GLU A 53 6.23 -7.66 -8.76
C GLU A 53 5.24 -6.88 -7.87
N CYS A 54 5.73 -6.16 -6.86
CA CYS A 54 4.89 -5.46 -5.91
C CYS A 54 4.46 -4.09 -6.45
N GLU A 55 3.16 -3.86 -6.46
CA GLU A 55 2.57 -2.59 -6.89
C GLU A 55 1.84 -1.86 -5.77
N ALA A 56 1.28 -2.63 -4.83
CA ALA A 56 0.53 -2.11 -3.71
C ALA A 56 0.83 -2.90 -2.44
N ILE A 57 0.57 -2.26 -1.31
CA ILE A 57 0.61 -2.89 0.01
C ILE A 57 -0.66 -2.64 0.80
N THR A 58 -0.85 -3.45 1.84
CA THR A 58 -1.74 -3.13 2.95
C THR A 58 -1.03 -3.41 4.26
N PHE A 59 -1.18 -2.52 5.22
CA PHE A 59 -0.62 -2.63 6.56
C PHE A 59 -1.71 -2.33 7.59
N ARG A 60 -1.75 -3.10 8.68
CA ARG A 60 -2.70 -2.90 9.79
C ARG A 60 -1.98 -2.27 10.99
N PRO A 61 -2.15 -0.96 11.25
CA PRO A 61 -1.40 -0.27 12.30
C PRO A 61 -1.80 -0.68 13.71
N VAL A 62 -3.05 -1.10 13.93
CA VAL A 62 -3.64 -1.27 15.26
C VAL A 62 -2.95 -2.40 16.07
N ASN A 63 -2.50 -3.45 15.41
CA ASN A 63 -1.91 -4.64 16.03
C ASN A 63 -0.56 -5.03 15.41
N ASN A 64 0.00 -4.20 14.53
CA ASN A 64 1.21 -4.53 13.76
C ASN A 64 1.12 -5.90 13.09
N ASP A 65 -0.03 -6.20 12.45
CA ASP A 65 -0.33 -7.46 11.75
C ASP A 65 0.57 -7.72 10.53
N GLY A 66 1.66 -6.95 10.40
CA GLY A 66 2.59 -6.95 9.28
C GLY A 66 2.00 -6.37 8.01
N CYS A 67 2.64 -6.72 6.91
CA CYS A 67 2.52 -6.07 5.62
C CYS A 67 2.20 -7.11 4.55
N HIS A 68 1.14 -6.84 3.80
CA HIS A 68 0.71 -7.64 2.66
C HIS A 68 1.14 -6.95 1.38
N LEU A 69 1.78 -7.68 0.47
CA LEU A 69 2.24 -7.18 -0.83
C LEU A 69 1.32 -7.74 -1.93
N TYR A 70 1.01 -6.91 -2.92
CA TYR A 70 0.08 -7.24 -3.99
C TYR A 70 0.69 -6.94 -5.36
N ARG A 71 0.39 -7.81 -6.32
CA ARG A 71 0.76 -7.63 -7.73
C ARG A 71 -0.24 -6.74 -8.45
N LYS A 72 0.21 -6.10 -9.53
CA LYS A 72 -0.67 -5.33 -10.41
C LYS A 72 -1.87 -6.13 -10.87
N GLY A 73 -3.08 -5.59 -10.67
CA GLY A 73 -4.31 -6.17 -11.22
C GLY A 73 -4.76 -7.49 -10.57
N GLU A 74 -4.08 -7.95 -9.52
CA GLU A 74 -4.44 -9.20 -8.82
C GLU A 74 -5.24 -8.97 -7.52
N TYR A 75 -5.46 -7.71 -7.14
CA TYR A 75 -6.14 -7.35 -5.90
C TYR A 75 -7.50 -6.67 -6.12
N VAL A 76 -8.38 -6.85 -5.13
CA VAL A 76 -9.63 -6.10 -4.99
C VAL A 76 -9.57 -5.25 -3.72
N ALA A 77 -10.20 -4.08 -3.76
CA ALA A 77 -10.24 -3.15 -2.64
C ALA A 77 -11.56 -3.27 -1.87
N GLY A 78 -11.48 -3.19 -0.55
CA GLY A 78 -12.64 -3.13 0.35
C GLY A 78 -12.44 -2.10 1.46
N LEU A 79 -13.56 -1.59 1.99
CA LEU A 79 -13.54 -0.67 3.13
C LEU A 79 -13.21 -1.45 4.41
N ASP A 80 -12.16 -1.03 5.10
CA ASP A 80 -11.75 -1.58 6.38
C ASP A 80 -10.93 -0.52 7.13
N SER A 81 -11.54 0.14 8.11
CA SER A 81 -10.98 1.30 8.82
C SER A 81 -9.69 1.00 9.59
N GLU A 82 -9.38 -0.27 9.82
CA GLU A 82 -8.18 -0.68 10.54
C GLU A 82 -6.93 -0.77 9.66
N TRP A 83 -7.08 -0.59 8.34
CA TRP A 83 -6.02 -0.83 7.37
C TRP A 83 -5.62 0.43 6.62
N VAL A 84 -4.35 0.45 6.22
CA VAL A 84 -3.77 1.46 5.36
C VAL A 84 -3.23 0.76 4.11
N SER A 85 -3.65 1.22 2.94
CA SER A 85 -3.10 0.78 1.66
C SER A 85 -2.19 1.86 1.06
N ILE A 86 -1.09 1.46 0.43
CA ILE A 86 -0.23 2.34 -0.36
C ILE A 86 0.00 1.68 -1.71
N SER A 87 -0.13 2.44 -2.81
CA SER A 87 0.07 1.92 -4.17
C SER A 87 0.79 2.92 -5.06
N ASN A 88 1.56 2.41 -6.02
CA ASN A 88 2.12 3.22 -7.10
C ASN A 88 1.05 3.72 -8.09
N ASN A 89 -0.14 3.11 -8.10
CA ASN A 89 -1.25 3.46 -8.98
C ASN A 89 -2.51 3.87 -8.20
N ILE A 90 -3.44 4.50 -8.90
CA ILE A 90 -4.76 4.78 -8.33
C ILE A 90 -5.51 3.46 -8.16
N ILE A 91 -5.99 3.21 -6.95
CA ILE A 91 -6.87 2.09 -6.65
C ILE A 91 -8.30 2.56 -6.89
N HIS A 92 -9.04 1.80 -7.71
CA HIS A 92 -10.46 2.02 -7.93
C HIS A 92 -11.24 1.19 -6.89
N ILE A 93 -12.15 1.84 -6.17
CA ILE A 93 -12.94 1.30 -5.06
C ILE A 93 -14.41 1.40 -5.44
#